data_AF-A0A354WVB4-F1
#
_entry.id   AF-A0A354WVB4-F1
#
_cell.length_a   1.000
_cell.length_b   1.000
_cell.length_c   1.000
_cell.angle_alpha   90.00
_cell.angle_beta   90.00
_cell.angle_gamma   90.00
#
_symmetry.space_group_name_H-M   'P 1'
#
loop_
_entity.id
_entity.type
_entity.pdbx_description
1 polymer ?
#
loop_
_entity_poly.entity_id
_entity_poly.type
_entity_poly.pdbx_seq_one_letter_code
_entity_poly.pdbx_strand_id
1 'polypeptide(L)'
;MEKFYRAVSYLLVDPHVMVLAMPAVTPDTMSFLLQCFERKWITALVLSTARKNGEIVDKFLPEYKDRVLYTQSKDVTDTTSHMVLYNKERALTINGAMLDHAYSSLESYSLMFYPSHCLSSNGCDWGNPIRNILLPDVLRHRQQVRKDKRKVEHPTLCRFLDCKFPPYKEDEKEDNEPKDHYSFYNI
;
A
#
# COMPACT_ATOMS: atom_id res chain seq x y z
N MET A 1 14.31 -1.36 -10.09
CA MET A 1 13.40 -2.19 -10.93
C MET A 1 13.52 -3.72 -10.75
N GLU A 2 14.70 -4.34 -10.83
CA GLU A 2 14.85 -5.82 -10.75
C GLU A 2 14.20 -6.45 -9.50
N LYS A 3 14.35 -5.79 -8.35
CA LYS A 3 13.77 -6.18 -7.05
C LYS A 3 12.23 -6.30 -7.12
N PHE A 4 11.60 -5.39 -7.86
CA PHE A 4 10.16 -5.32 -8.09
C PHE A 4 9.67 -6.43 -9.03
N TYR A 5 10.43 -6.70 -10.10
CA TYR A 5 10.14 -7.81 -11.02
C TYR A 5 10.21 -9.17 -10.33
N ARG A 6 11.24 -9.41 -9.49
CA ARG A 6 11.36 -10.66 -8.72
C ARG A 6 10.16 -10.83 -7.79
N ALA A 7 9.80 -9.79 -7.04
CA ALA A 7 8.68 -9.80 -6.12
C ALA A 7 7.33 -10.10 -6.78
N VAL A 8 7.05 -9.41 -7.89
CA VAL A 8 5.83 -9.61 -8.66
C VAL A 8 5.81 -10.99 -9.31
N SER A 9 6.96 -11.49 -9.80
CA SER A 9 7.05 -12.82 -10.44
C SER A 9 6.69 -13.99 -9.53
N TYR A 10 6.91 -13.87 -8.22
CA TYR A 10 6.55 -14.91 -7.24
C TYR A 10 5.07 -14.88 -6.82
N LEU A 11 4.35 -13.80 -7.12
CA LEU A 11 2.97 -13.57 -6.66
C LEU A 11 1.92 -13.59 -7.78
N LEU A 12 2.33 -13.92 -9.02
CA LEU A 12 1.52 -13.87 -10.26
C LEU A 12 0.25 -14.74 -10.28
N VAL A 13 -0.07 -15.46 -9.19
CA VAL A 13 -1.23 -16.36 -9.16
C VAL A 13 -2.54 -15.57 -9.03
N ASP A 14 -2.56 -14.52 -8.21
CA ASP A 14 -3.77 -13.76 -7.88
C ASP A 14 -3.54 -12.24 -7.94
N PRO A 15 -4.59 -11.43 -8.16
CA PRO A 15 -4.50 -9.97 -8.04
C PRO A 15 -4.27 -9.52 -6.59
N HIS A 16 -3.33 -8.59 -6.39
CA HIS A 16 -2.98 -8.07 -5.06
C HIS A 16 -3.37 -6.58 -4.91
N VAL A 17 -3.38 -6.10 -3.67
CA VAL A 17 -3.28 -4.66 -3.37
C VAL A 17 -1.82 -4.33 -3.18
N MET A 18 -1.35 -3.27 -3.84
CA MET A 18 0.01 -2.78 -3.70
C MET A 18 0.03 -1.54 -2.83
N VAL A 19 0.82 -1.57 -1.76
CA VAL A 19 1.16 -0.41 -0.94
C VAL A 19 2.63 -0.12 -1.16
N LEU A 20 2.92 1.09 -1.59
CA LEU A 20 4.25 1.52 -1.96
C LEU A 20 4.59 2.84 -1.27
N ALA A 21 5.64 2.83 -0.46
CA ALA A 21 6.24 4.02 0.10
C ALA A 21 7.64 4.19 -0.50
N MET A 22 7.87 5.26 -1.27
CA MET A 22 9.17 5.55 -1.86
C MET A 22 9.44 7.06 -1.96
N PRO A 23 10.67 7.53 -1.70
CA PRO A 23 10.98 8.95 -1.64
C PRO A 23 10.82 9.68 -2.98
N ALA A 24 11.19 9.02 -4.08
CA ALA A 24 11.02 9.53 -5.43
C ALA A 24 10.43 8.45 -6.34
N VAL A 25 9.60 8.88 -7.29
CA VAL A 25 9.03 8.01 -8.32
C VAL A 25 9.50 8.52 -9.67
N THR A 26 10.02 7.62 -10.49
CA THR A 26 10.47 7.92 -11.85
C THR A 26 9.40 7.58 -12.88
N PRO A 27 9.48 8.13 -14.11
CA PRO A 27 8.62 7.73 -15.22
C PRO A 27 8.66 6.21 -15.51
N ASP A 28 9.81 5.57 -15.31
CA ASP A 28 9.98 4.13 -15.52
C ASP A 28 9.21 3.33 -14.46
N THR A 29 9.28 3.76 -13.20
CA THR A 29 8.48 3.18 -12.12
C THR A 29 6.99 3.32 -12.40
N MET A 30 6.53 4.48 -12.87
CA MET A 30 5.12 4.69 -13.21
C MET A 30 4.66 3.86 -14.40
N SER A 31 5.50 3.74 -15.43
CA SER A 31 5.22 2.88 -16.60
C SER A 31 5.07 1.42 -16.18
N PHE A 32 5.88 0.99 -15.22
CA PHE A 32 5.76 -0.35 -14.65
C PHE A 32 4.49 -0.52 -13.81
N LEU A 33 4.14 0.46 -12.98
CA LEU A 33 2.89 0.43 -12.21
C LEU A 33 1.66 0.35 -13.14
N LEU A 34 1.70 1.06 -14.27
CA LEU A 34 0.67 0.96 -15.31
C LEU A 34 0.57 -0.48 -15.84
N GLN A 35 1.70 -1.11 -16.19
CA GLN A 35 1.72 -2.50 -16.64
C GLN A 35 1.18 -3.48 -15.58
N CYS A 36 1.44 -3.22 -14.29
CA CYS A 36 0.88 -4.03 -13.21
C CYS A 36 -0.65 -4.00 -13.18
N PHE A 37 -1.25 -2.83 -13.46
CA PHE A 37 -2.70 -2.71 -13.60
C PHE A 37 -3.21 -3.40 -14.88
N GLU A 38 -2.58 -3.15 -16.03
CA GLU A 38 -2.97 -3.73 -17.32
C GLU A 38 -2.94 -5.27 -17.30
N ARG A 39 -1.93 -5.84 -16.63
CA ARG A 39 -1.78 -7.29 -16.45
C ARG A 39 -2.62 -7.85 -15.30
N LYS A 40 -3.40 -7.02 -14.62
CA LYS A 40 -4.24 -7.37 -13.46
C LYS A 40 -3.47 -8.00 -12.30
N TRP A 41 -2.18 -7.68 -12.18
CA TRP A 41 -1.36 -8.10 -11.05
C TRP A 41 -1.75 -7.34 -9.79
N ILE A 42 -2.22 -6.10 -9.96
CA ILE A 42 -2.75 -5.28 -8.87
C ILE A 42 -4.17 -4.82 -9.16
N THR A 43 -4.97 -4.72 -8.10
CA THR A 43 -6.34 -4.21 -8.15
C THR A 43 -6.43 -2.76 -7.69
N ALA A 44 -5.58 -2.38 -6.74
CA ALA A 44 -5.51 -1.05 -6.17
C ALA A 44 -4.08 -0.71 -5.78
N LEU A 45 -3.75 0.59 -5.84
CA LEU A 45 -2.44 1.11 -5.49
C LEU A 45 -2.58 2.18 -4.40
N VAL A 46 -1.85 1.99 -3.31
CA VAL A 46 -1.64 2.99 -2.27
C VAL A 46 -0.20 3.49 -2.42
N LEU A 47 -0.03 4.76 -2.74
CA LEU A 47 1.27 5.35 -3.06
C LEU A 47 1.56 6.54 -2.14
N SER A 48 2.66 6.42 -1.39
CA SER A 48 3.21 7.46 -0.54
C SER A 48 4.57 7.92 -1.06
N THR A 49 4.73 9.23 -1.28
CA THR A 49 6.00 9.79 -1.78
C THR A 49 6.51 10.96 -0.95
N ALA A 50 7.83 11.13 -0.87
CA ALA A 50 8.42 12.31 -0.21
C ALA A 50 8.24 13.57 -1.06
N ARG A 51 8.50 13.42 -2.37
CA ARG A 51 8.38 14.50 -3.36
C ARG A 51 6.96 14.58 -3.91
N LYS A 52 6.56 15.77 -4.35
CA LYS A 52 5.26 16.00 -5.00
C LYS A 52 5.29 15.38 -6.40
N ASN A 53 4.61 14.25 -6.58
CA ASN A 53 4.57 13.47 -7.82
C ASN A 53 3.15 13.34 -8.41
N GLY A 54 2.18 14.08 -7.88
CA GLY A 54 0.77 13.96 -8.29
C GLY A 54 0.52 14.15 -9.78
N GLU A 55 1.22 15.08 -10.43
CA GLU A 55 1.12 15.31 -11.88
C GLU A 55 1.60 14.11 -12.70
N ILE A 56 2.66 13.44 -12.24
CA ILE A 56 3.20 12.24 -12.90
C ILE A 56 2.23 11.07 -12.69
N VAL A 57 1.67 10.92 -11.49
CA VAL A 57 0.65 9.89 -11.22
C VAL A 57 -0.55 10.07 -12.15
N ASP A 58 -1.08 11.29 -12.24
CA ASP A 58 -2.24 11.60 -13.09
C ASP A 58 -1.93 11.40 -14.59
N LYS A 59 -0.69 11.66 -15.02
CA LYS A 59 -0.26 11.47 -16.41
C LYS A 59 -0.15 10.00 -16.81
N PHE A 60 0.39 9.15 -15.93
CA PHE A 60 0.68 7.75 -16.25
C PHE A 60 -0.44 6.79 -15.87
N LEU A 61 -1.27 7.13 -14.88
CA LEU A 61 -2.38 6.29 -14.40
C LEU A 61 -3.75 6.99 -14.53
N PRO A 62 -4.09 7.61 -15.68
CA PRO A 62 -5.34 8.35 -15.81
C PRO A 62 -6.58 7.44 -15.70
N GLU A 63 -6.50 6.24 -16.28
CA GLU A 63 -7.60 5.25 -16.30
C GLU A 63 -7.83 4.57 -14.94
N TYR A 64 -6.85 4.63 -14.04
CA TYR A 64 -6.88 3.94 -12.75
C TYR A 64 -6.97 4.91 -11.57
N LYS A 65 -7.32 6.19 -11.82
CA LYS A 65 -7.31 7.24 -10.81
C LYS A 65 -8.23 6.96 -9.61
N ASP A 66 -9.33 6.25 -9.84
CA ASP A 66 -10.26 5.75 -8.82
C ASP A 66 -9.64 4.66 -7.94
N ARG A 67 -8.67 3.90 -8.48
CA ARG A 67 -7.97 2.79 -7.82
C ARG A 67 -6.61 3.18 -7.24
N VAL A 68 -6.24 4.47 -7.32
CA VAL A 68 -4.99 5.00 -6.81
C VAL A 68 -5.24 5.97 -5.65
N LEU A 69 -4.71 5.60 -4.47
CA LEU A 69 -4.64 6.45 -3.30
C LEU A 69 -3.24 7.04 -3.17
N TYR A 70 -3.07 8.27 -3.64
CA TYR A 70 -1.80 8.99 -3.59
C TYR A 70 -1.74 9.96 -2.42
N THR A 71 -0.59 10.02 -1.73
CA THR A 71 -0.27 11.08 -0.77
C THR A 71 1.20 11.48 -0.84
N GLN A 72 1.46 12.75 -0.53
CA GLN A 72 2.81 13.23 -0.26
C GLN A 72 3.02 13.30 1.26
N SER A 73 4.09 12.67 1.77
CA SER A 73 4.46 12.74 3.18
C SER A 73 5.96 12.83 3.35
N LYS A 74 6.38 13.70 4.28
CA LYS A 74 7.80 13.87 4.65
C LYS A 74 8.38 12.69 5.40
N ASP A 75 7.53 11.81 5.92
CA ASP A 75 7.92 10.64 6.71
C ASP A 75 8.36 9.47 5.83
N VAL A 76 8.27 9.62 4.50
CA VAL A 76 8.79 8.65 3.53
C VAL A 76 10.25 8.99 3.23
N THR A 77 11.17 8.23 3.81
CA THR A 77 12.61 8.35 3.56
C THR A 77 13.15 7.09 2.88
N ASP A 78 14.43 7.08 2.53
CA ASP A 78 15.09 5.88 2.01
C ASP A 78 15.05 4.71 3.02
N THR A 79 15.05 5.01 4.32
CA THR A 79 15.02 4.00 5.40
C THR A 79 13.61 3.46 5.69
N THR A 80 12.57 4.25 5.46
CA THR A 80 11.18 3.83 5.66
C THR A 80 10.50 3.36 4.36
N SER A 81 11.27 3.31 3.27
CA SER A 81 10.81 2.83 1.98
C SER A 81 10.46 1.36 2.06
N HIS A 82 9.29 1.02 1.52
CA HIS A 82 8.84 -0.35 1.50
C HIS A 82 7.80 -0.58 0.40
N MET A 83 7.64 -1.84 0.04
CA MET A 83 6.55 -2.33 -0.79
C MET A 83 5.85 -3.48 -0.07
N VAL A 84 4.53 -3.40 0.04
CA VAL A 84 3.69 -4.51 0.47
C VAL A 84 2.75 -4.90 -0.66
N LEU A 85 2.79 -6.16 -1.04
CA LEU A 85 1.78 -6.80 -1.87
C LEU A 85 0.99 -7.73 -0.98
N TYR A 86 -0.33 -7.58 -0.94
CA TYR A 86 -1.16 -8.50 -0.16
C TYR A 86 -2.47 -8.78 -0.88
N ASN A 87 -2.98 -9.99 -0.68
CA ASN A 87 -4.32 -10.39 -1.08
C ASN A 87 -5.03 -11.03 0.12
N LYS A 88 -6.06 -11.84 -0.12
CA LYS A 88 -6.80 -12.51 0.97
C LYS A 88 -5.97 -13.51 1.79
N GLU A 89 -4.97 -14.13 1.19
CA GLU A 89 -4.27 -15.29 1.76
C GLU A 89 -2.76 -15.06 1.90
N ARG A 90 -2.18 -14.39 0.92
CA ARG A 90 -0.75 -14.21 0.74
C ARG A 90 -0.37 -12.76 0.85
N ALA A 91 0.82 -12.53 1.37
CA ALA A 91 1.43 -11.21 1.37
C ALA A 91 2.94 -11.31 1.19
N LEU A 92 3.53 -10.27 0.63
CA LEU A 92 4.95 -10.09 0.44
C LEU A 92 5.30 -8.68 0.85
N THR A 93 6.32 -8.55 1.69
CA THR A 93 6.79 -7.26 2.17
C THR A 93 8.25 -7.12 1.81
N ILE A 94 8.62 -5.98 1.23
CA ILE A 94 9.99 -5.62 0.92
C ILE A 94 10.28 -4.33 1.65
N ASN A 95 11.26 -4.35 2.54
CA ASN A 95 11.69 -3.17 3.29
C ASN A 95 13.12 -2.81 2.88
N GLY A 96 13.39 -1.53 2.72
CA GLY A 96 14.71 -1.01 2.35
C GLY A 96 14.61 0.04 1.25
N ALA A 97 15.74 0.65 0.90
CA ALA A 97 15.79 1.73 -0.09
C ALA A 97 15.22 1.25 -1.44
N MET A 98 14.08 1.82 -1.83
CA MET A 98 13.39 1.52 -3.08
C MET A 98 13.96 2.38 -4.21
N LEU A 99 15.23 2.18 -4.52
CA LEU A 99 15.94 2.95 -5.54
C LEU A 99 15.70 2.36 -6.93
N ASP A 100 15.66 3.25 -7.91
CA ASP A 100 15.45 2.88 -9.31
C ASP A 100 16.73 2.29 -9.93
N HIS A 101 17.88 2.84 -9.55
CA HIS A 101 19.20 2.44 -10.02
C HIS A 101 20.01 1.72 -8.93
N ALA A 102 20.85 0.77 -9.36
CA ALA A 102 21.87 0.22 -8.50
C ALA A 102 22.94 1.29 -8.24
N TYR A 103 23.01 1.82 -7.03
CA TYR A 103 24.15 2.60 -6.60
C TYR A 103 25.31 1.68 -6.24
N SER A 104 26.54 2.19 -6.28
CA SER A 104 27.76 1.42 -5.99
C SER A 104 27.88 0.98 -4.52
N SER A 105 26.97 1.44 -3.65
CA SER A 105 26.90 1.04 -2.25
C SER A 105 26.12 -0.25 -2.06
N LEU A 106 26.60 -1.13 -1.18
CA LEU A 106 25.84 -2.28 -0.71
C LEU A 106 24.57 -1.79 -0.01
N GLU A 107 23.42 -2.12 -0.59
CA GLU A 107 22.10 -1.89 0.01
C GLU A 107 21.54 -3.20 0.54
N SER A 108 21.13 -3.19 1.80
CA SER A 108 20.35 -4.28 2.38
C SER A 108 18.86 -4.04 2.16
N TYR A 109 18.17 -5.09 1.72
CA TYR A 109 16.71 -5.14 1.71
C TYR A 109 16.26 -6.40 2.43
N SER A 110 15.18 -6.28 3.18
CA SER A 110 14.52 -7.41 3.82
C SER A 110 13.30 -7.79 3.00
N LEU A 111 13.27 -9.03 2.53
CA LEU A 111 12.13 -9.62 1.83
C LEU A 111 11.49 -10.65 2.76
N MET A 112 10.21 -10.48 3.06
CA MET A 112 9.46 -11.44 3.87
C MET A 112 8.19 -11.86 3.15
N PHE A 113 8.02 -13.17 3.02
CA PHE A 113 6.87 -13.78 2.37
C PHE A 113 5.97 -14.42 3.42
N TYR A 114 4.68 -14.11 3.33
CA TYR A 114 3.64 -14.66 4.19
C TYR A 114 2.68 -15.49 3.33
N PRO A 115 2.88 -16.82 3.23
CA PRO A 115 2.05 -17.69 2.37
C PRO A 115 0.60 -17.83 2.88
N SER A 116 0.38 -17.64 4.18
CA SER A 116 -0.92 -17.81 4.82
C SER A 116 -1.07 -16.85 6.00
N HIS A 117 -0.95 -15.54 5.74
CA HIS A 117 -1.10 -14.53 6.80
C HIS A 117 -2.52 -14.49 7.39
N CYS A 118 -3.51 -15.01 6.67
CA CYS A 118 -4.86 -15.23 7.19
C CYS A 118 -4.90 -16.17 8.43
N LEU A 119 -3.88 -17.00 8.67
CA LEU A 119 -3.82 -17.83 9.88
C LEU A 119 -3.48 -17.03 11.15
N SER A 120 -2.88 -15.85 10.98
CA SER A 120 -2.58 -14.91 12.07
C SER A 120 -3.74 -13.97 12.40
N SER A 121 -4.89 -14.20 11.75
CA SER A 121 -6.05 -13.33 11.73
C SER A 121 -7.07 -13.77 12.80
N ASN A 122 -6.63 -13.86 14.05
CA ASN A 122 -7.53 -14.08 15.18
C ASN A 122 -8.02 -12.73 15.72
N GLY A 123 -9.18 -12.67 16.38
CA GLY A 123 -9.77 -11.45 16.95
C GLY A 123 -8.90 -10.69 17.96
N CYS A 124 -7.72 -11.22 18.32
CA CYS A 124 -6.62 -10.45 18.88
C CYS A 124 -5.84 -9.76 17.75
N ASP A 125 -6.35 -8.62 17.33
CA ASP A 125 -5.94 -7.79 16.19
C ASP A 125 -4.43 -7.50 16.03
N TRP A 126 -3.66 -7.59 17.11
CA TRP A 126 -2.21 -7.31 17.11
C TRP A 126 -1.36 -8.43 16.52
N GLY A 127 -1.92 -9.63 16.32
CA GLY A 127 -1.22 -10.78 15.75
C GLY A 127 -1.03 -10.72 14.24
N ASN A 128 -1.80 -9.86 13.53
CA ASN A 128 -1.73 -9.78 12.08
C ASN A 128 -0.51 -8.94 11.63
N PRO A 129 0.50 -9.54 10.99
CA PRO A 129 1.72 -8.85 10.61
C PRO A 129 1.46 -7.77 9.56
N ILE A 130 0.48 -7.97 8.66
CA ILE A 130 0.17 -7.01 7.59
C ILE A 130 -0.48 -5.76 8.15
N ARG A 131 -1.38 -5.91 9.14
CA ARG A 131 -1.97 -4.76 9.83
C ARG A 131 -0.89 -3.90 10.50
N ASN A 132 0.07 -4.52 11.17
CA ASN A 132 1.14 -3.81 11.86
C ASN A 132 2.07 -3.10 10.87
N ILE A 133 2.41 -3.74 9.75
CA ILE A 133 3.29 -3.15 8.73
C ILE A 133 2.62 -1.98 8.02
N LEU A 134 1.33 -2.09 7.70
CA LEU A 134 0.59 -1.08 6.93
C LEU A 134 0.00 0.05 7.78
N LEU A 135 -0.02 -0.09 9.11
CA LEU A 135 -0.62 0.90 10.01
C LEU A 135 -0.09 2.33 9.77
N PRO A 136 1.23 2.58 9.60
CA PRO A 136 1.74 3.91 9.31
C PRO A 136 1.17 4.51 8.02
N ASP A 137 1.04 3.70 6.96
CA ASP A 137 0.50 4.16 5.68
C ASP A 137 -1.00 4.41 5.78
N VAL A 138 -1.74 3.56 6.49
CA VAL A 138 -3.17 3.79 6.77
C VAL A 138 -3.37 5.13 7.47
N LEU A 139 -2.62 5.39 8.54
CA LEU A 139 -2.73 6.65 9.30
C LEU A 139 -2.41 7.86 8.42
N ARG A 140 -1.31 7.79 7.66
CA ARG A 140 -0.88 8.85 6.74
C ARG A 140 -1.95 9.16 5.70
N HIS A 141 -2.48 8.12 5.05
CA HIS A 141 -3.50 8.28 4.01
C HIS A 141 -4.85 8.75 4.59
N ARG A 142 -5.27 8.25 5.77
CA ARG A 142 -6.45 8.75 6.49
C ARG A 142 -6.36 10.24 6.78
N GLN A 143 -5.23 10.69 7.32
CA GLN A 143 -5.00 12.10 7.66
C GLN A 143 -5.12 12.98 6.41
N GLN A 144 -4.48 12.57 5.31
CA GLN A 144 -4.52 13.33 4.06
C GLN A 144 -5.93 13.35 3.45
N VAL A 145 -6.63 12.22 3.40
CA VAL A 145 -8.00 12.14 2.86
C VAL A 145 -8.96 13.03 3.67
N ARG A 146 -8.84 13.03 5.00
CA ARG A 146 -9.62 13.91 5.88
C ARG A 146 -9.31 15.39 5.63
N LYS A 147 -8.03 15.74 5.47
CA LYS A 147 -7.58 17.11 5.19
C LYS A 147 -8.10 17.62 3.85
N ASP A 148 -8.03 16.79 2.82
CA ASP A 148 -8.45 17.13 1.46
C ASP A 148 -9.96 16.98 1.24
N LYS A 149 -10.69 16.45 2.24
CA LYS A 149 -12.12 16.06 2.14
C LYS A 149 -12.40 15.20 0.90
N ARG A 150 -11.42 14.39 0.50
CA ARG A 150 -11.50 13.56 -0.71
C ARG A 150 -12.49 12.41 -0.46
N LYS A 151 -13.42 12.20 -1.39
CA LYS A 151 -14.23 10.98 -1.40
C LYS A 151 -13.44 9.86 -2.06
N VAL A 152 -13.33 8.72 -1.37
CA VAL A 152 -12.72 7.51 -1.89
C VAL A 152 -13.86 6.53 -2.12
N GLU A 153 -14.10 6.15 -3.38
CA GLU A 153 -15.24 5.30 -3.76
C GLU A 153 -14.85 3.84 -3.97
N HIS A 154 -13.57 3.56 -4.24
CA HIS A 154 -13.11 2.21 -4.52
C HIS A 154 -13.13 1.34 -3.24
N PRO A 155 -13.90 0.23 -3.20
CA PRO A 155 -14.14 -0.55 -1.98
C PRO A 155 -12.87 -1.02 -1.29
N THR A 156 -11.88 -1.47 -2.06
CA THR A 156 -10.59 -1.94 -1.53
C THR A 156 -9.80 -0.81 -0.86
N LEU A 157 -9.88 0.41 -1.39
CA LEU A 157 -9.20 1.57 -0.81
C LEU A 157 -9.94 2.07 0.43
N CYS A 158 -11.27 1.98 0.45
CA CYS A 158 -12.06 2.23 1.66
C CYS A 158 -11.68 1.25 2.77
N ARG A 159 -11.61 -0.05 2.47
CA ARG A 159 -11.18 -1.08 3.44
C ARG A 159 -9.75 -0.88 3.93
N PHE A 160 -8.84 -0.48 3.04
CA PHE A 160 -7.48 -0.08 3.43
C PHE A 160 -7.52 1.09 4.42
N LEU A 161 -8.29 2.14 4.08
CA LEU A 161 -8.50 3.26 4.99
C LEU A 161 -9.18 2.83 6.27
N ASP A 162 -10.02 1.81 6.32
CA ASP A 162 -10.63 1.33 7.57
C ASP A 162 -9.73 0.37 8.36
N CYS A 163 -8.50 0.11 7.89
CA CYS A 163 -7.57 -0.85 8.49
C CYS A 163 -8.16 -2.28 8.54
N LYS A 164 -9.06 -2.60 7.62
CA LYS A 164 -9.72 -3.92 7.50
C LYS A 164 -8.94 -4.80 6.52
N PHE A 165 -7.92 -5.51 7.02
CA PHE A 165 -7.07 -6.43 6.24
C PHE A 165 -7.21 -7.89 6.72
N PRO A 166 -7.26 -8.91 5.85
CA PRO A 166 -7.84 -9.02 4.50
C PRO A 166 -9.37 -9.23 4.61
N PRO A 167 -10.14 -9.35 3.52
CA PRO A 167 -11.60 -9.38 3.59
C PRO A 167 -12.10 -10.60 4.36
N TYR A 168 -12.52 -10.38 5.62
CA TYR A 168 -13.39 -11.30 6.33
C TYR A 168 -14.77 -11.22 5.70
N LYS A 169 -14.94 -12.02 4.65
CA LYS A 169 -16.17 -12.20 3.87
C LYS A 169 -16.61 -10.94 3.12
N GLU A 170 -17.30 -11.18 2.01
CA GLU A 170 -18.13 -10.14 1.41
C GLU A 170 -19.13 -9.71 2.48
N ASP A 171 -19.33 -8.40 2.63
CA ASP A 171 -20.22 -7.86 3.64
C ASP A 171 -21.65 -8.40 3.39
N GLU A 172 -22.01 -9.52 4.03
CA GLU A 172 -23.35 -9.65 4.59
C GLU A 172 -23.47 -8.48 5.56
N LYS A 173 -24.10 -7.40 5.10
CA LYS A 173 -24.43 -6.17 5.82
C LYS A 173 -24.32 -6.31 7.34
N GLU A 174 -23.15 -6.03 7.89
CA GLU A 174 -23.02 -5.74 9.31
C GLU A 174 -22.83 -4.23 9.44
N ASP A 175 -23.95 -3.57 9.72
CA ASP A 175 -24.02 -2.23 10.26
C ASP A 175 -23.20 -2.19 11.56
N ASN A 176 -21.91 -1.90 11.48
CA ASN A 176 -21.08 -1.56 12.64
C ASN A 176 -19.92 -0.65 12.18
N GLU A 177 -20.19 0.65 12.19
CA GLU A 177 -19.18 1.70 12.09
C GLU A 177 -18.10 1.52 13.17
N PRO A 178 -16.79 1.52 12.84
CA PRO A 178 -15.76 1.67 13.85
C PRO A 178 -15.70 3.14 14.29
N LYS A 179 -16.27 3.44 15.46
CA LYS A 179 -16.08 4.70 16.17
C LYS A 179 -14.65 4.75 16.72
N ASP A 180 -13.68 5.15 15.89
CA ASP A 180 -12.35 5.54 16.34
C ASP A 180 -12.47 6.87 17.12
N HIS A 181 -12.88 6.80 18.39
CA HIS A 181 -12.80 7.89 19.36
C HIS A 181 -11.42 7.89 20.01
N TYR A 182 -10.44 8.53 19.36
CA TYR A 182 -9.32 9.14 20.08
C TYR A 182 -9.21 10.60 19.66
N SER A 183 -9.82 11.47 20.46
CA SER A 183 -9.58 12.91 20.46
C SER A 183 -8.39 13.18 21.37
N PHE A 184 -7.26 13.59 20.81
CA PHE A 184 -6.11 14.07 21.59
C PHE A 184 -6.23 15.56 21.96
N TYR A 185 -7.46 16.06 22.14
CA TYR A 185 -7.69 17.34 22.81
C TYR A 185 -7.78 17.10 24.31
N ASN A 186 -6.61 16.90 24.94
CA ASN A 186 -6.29 17.22 26.33
C ASN A 186 -5.05 16.41 26.78
N ILE A 187 -3.86 16.83 26.34
CA ILE A 187 -2.61 16.83 27.11
C ILE A 187 -1.87 18.12 26.76
#